data_AF-A0A914RG76-F1
#
_entry.id   AF-A0A914RG76-F1
#
_cell.length_a   1.000
_cell.length_b   1.000
_cell.length_c   1.000
_cell.angle_alpha   90.00
_cell.angle_beta   90.00
_cell.angle_gamma   90.00
#
_symmetry.space_group_name_H-M   'P 1'
#
loop_
_entity.id
_entity.type
_entity.pdbx_description
1 polymer ?
#
loop_
_entity_poly.entity_id
_entity_poly.type
_entity_poly.pdbx_seq_one_letter_code
_entity_poly.pdbx_strand_id
1 'polypeptide(L)'
;MKVVALVSGGKDSCFNMMKCVADGHEIVCLANLYPSNGGADELDSYMYQTVVSHSISFIAFCVYSQLYRRHVLSNFALFCLLYTAKIGWK
;
A
#
# COMPACT_ATOMS: atom_id res chain seq x y z
N MET A 1 -7.09 -0.57 -16.93
CA MET A 1 -5.92 -1.48 -16.77
C MET A 1 -5.95 -2.10 -15.38
N LYS A 2 -5.29 -3.24 -15.16
CA LYS A 2 -5.08 -3.75 -13.80
C LYS A 2 -4.04 -2.89 -13.09
N VAL A 3 -4.24 -2.59 -11.80
CA VAL A 3 -3.34 -1.74 -10.99
C VAL A 3 -3.26 -2.22 -9.54
N VAL A 4 -2.14 -1.92 -8.89
CA VAL A 4 -1.96 -2.10 -7.44
C VAL A 4 -2.10 -0.75 -6.76
N ALA A 5 -2.97 -0.63 -5.77
CA ALA A 5 -3.16 0.61 -5.05
C ALA A 5 -2.22 0.68 -3.83
N LEU A 6 -1.32 1.66 -3.84
CA LEU A 6 -0.52 2.00 -2.66
C LEU A 6 -1.39 2.77 -1.68
N VAL A 7 -1.60 2.21 -0.50
CA VAL A 7 -2.45 2.77 0.56
C VAL A 7 -1.61 3.14 1.77
N SER A 8 -1.76 4.37 2.25
CA SER A 8 -1.08 4.87 3.47
C SER A 8 -2.01 4.91 4.69
N GLY A 9 -3.31 4.69 4.47
CA GLY A 9 -4.36 4.92 5.47
C GLY A 9 -4.95 6.33 5.42
N GLY A 10 -4.26 7.27 4.77
CA GLY A 10 -4.73 8.65 4.60
C GLY A 10 -5.75 8.83 3.47
N LYS A 11 -6.49 9.94 3.52
CA LYS A 11 -7.53 10.32 2.55
C LYS A 11 -7.05 10.32 1.09
N ASP A 12 -5.82 10.76 0.85
CA ASP A 12 -5.31 11.00 -0.50
C ASP A 12 -5.10 9.68 -1.24
N SER A 13 -4.64 8.64 -0.54
CA SER A 13 -4.51 7.29 -1.09
C SER A 13 -5.87 6.67 -1.43
N CYS A 14 -6.90 6.90 -0.60
CA CYS A 14 -8.28 6.48 -0.89
C CYS A 14 -8.87 7.24 -2.07
N PHE A 15 -8.64 8.55 -2.17
CA PHE A 15 -9.12 9.36 -3.29
C PHE A 15 -8.48 8.93 -4.62
N ASN A 16 -7.17 8.67 -4.62
CA ASN A 16 -6.48 8.14 -5.79
C ASN A 16 -7.09 6.81 -6.26
N MET A 17 -7.37 5.91 -5.32
CA MET A 17 -8.02 4.63 -5.61
C MET A 17 -9.40 4.82 -6.25
N MET A 18 -10.24 5.72 -5.71
CA MET A 18 -11.54 6.06 -6.31
C MET A 18 -11.39 6.63 -7.72
N LYS A 19 -10.38 7.46 -7.97
CA LYS A 19 -10.09 7.99 -9.31
C LYS A 19 -9.63 6.90 -10.28
N CYS A 20 -8.79 5.95 -9.84
CA CYS A 20 -8.44 4.78 -10.65
C CYS A 20 -9.69 3.99 -11.09
N VAL A 21 -10.63 3.74 -10.17
CA VAL A 21 -11.90 3.06 -10.52
C VAL A 21 -12.72 3.90 -11.50
N ALA A 22 -12.86 5.20 -11.25
CA ALA A 22 -13.62 6.12 -12.11
C ALA A 22 -13.05 6.18 -13.53
N ASP A 23 -11.73 6.06 -13.67
CA ASP A 23 -11.04 6.07 -14.96
C ASP A 23 -10.97 4.66 -15.61
N GLY A 24 -11.67 3.66 -15.05
CA GLY A 24 -11.80 2.31 -15.61
C GLY A 24 -10.65 1.35 -15.30
N HIS A 25 -9.86 1.63 -14.25
CA HIS A 25 -8.82 0.72 -13.77
C HIS A 25 -9.36 -0.28 -12.75
N GLU A 26 -8.87 -1.51 -12.83
CA GLU A 26 -9.20 -2.61 -11.91
C GLU A 26 -8.11 -2.66 -10.83
N ILE A 27 -8.48 -2.42 -9.58
CA ILE A 27 -7.56 -2.55 -8.46
C ILE A 27 -7.53 -4.02 -8.06
N VAL A 28 -6.39 -4.69 -8.28
CA VAL A 28 -6.27 -6.13 -8.01
C VAL A 28 -5.82 -6.43 -6.58
N CYS A 29 -5.12 -5.48 -5.94
CA CYS A 29 -4.69 -5.59 -4.57
C CYS A 29 -4.26 -4.24 -4.00
N LEU A 30 -4.15 -4.20 -2.68
CA LEU A 30 -3.64 -3.07 -1.92
C LEU A 30 -2.21 -3.37 -1.43
N ALA A 31 -1.37 -2.36 -1.40
CA ALA A 31 0.00 -2.46 -0.92
C ALA A 31 0.30 -1.34 0.09
N ASN A 32 0.97 -1.68 1.20
CA ASN A 32 1.33 -0.72 2.23
C ASN A 32 2.75 -0.95 2.78
N LEU A 33 3.47 0.14 3.05
CA LEU A 33 4.74 0.14 3.74
C LEU A 33 4.55 0.43 5.24
N TYR A 34 5.41 -0.15 6.08
CA TYR A 34 5.46 0.11 7.53
C TYR A 34 6.93 0.10 8.01
N PRO A 35 7.31 0.59 9.22
CA PRO A 35 8.70 0.88 9.71
C PRO A 35 9.82 -0.20 9.54
N SER A 36 10.57 -0.64 10.56
CA SER A 36 11.07 -2.03 10.70
C SER A 36 10.96 -2.39 12.19
N ASN A 37 10.53 -3.60 12.59
CA ASN A 37 10.28 -3.93 13.99
C ASN A 37 11.56 -3.71 14.81
N GLY A 38 11.68 -2.56 15.48
CA GLY A 38 12.89 -2.08 16.12
C GLY A 38 13.10 -0.57 16.05
N GLY A 39 12.53 0.11 15.05
CA GLY A 39 12.37 1.56 15.06
C GLY A 39 11.10 1.91 15.81
N ALA A 40 11.19 2.78 16.81
CA ALA A 40 10.01 3.49 17.31
C ALA A 40 9.22 4.02 16.11
N ASP A 41 7.88 4.07 16.21
CA ASP A 41 7.04 4.69 15.20
C ASP A 41 7.69 6.00 14.74
N GLU A 42 8.25 6.00 13.53
CA GLU A 42 8.92 7.17 12.99
C GLU A 42 7.81 8.16 12.66
N LEU A 43 7.44 8.96 13.65
CA LEU A 43 6.37 9.94 13.56
C LEU A 43 6.63 10.95 12.44
N ASP A 44 7.91 11.21 12.14
CA ASP A 44 8.38 12.11 11.09
C ASP A 44 8.89 11.36 9.83
N SER A 45 8.21 10.27 9.43
CA SER A 45 8.51 9.61 8.16
C SER A 45 8.00 10.45 6.98
N TYR A 46 8.91 10.81 6.07
CA TYR A 46 8.57 11.43 4.79
C TYR A 46 8.08 10.41 3.74
N MET A 47 8.11 9.11 4.06
CA MET A 47 7.93 8.04 3.08
C MET A 47 6.66 7.21 3.31
N TYR A 48 6.19 7.08 4.55
CA TYR A 48 4.99 6.34 4.89
C TYR A 48 4.30 6.99 6.09
N GLN A 49 2.99 6.84 6.19
CA GLN A 49 2.22 7.50 7.24
C GLN A 49 2.07 6.61 8.46
N THR A 50 2.48 7.11 9.63
CA THR A 50 2.58 6.35 10.89
C THR A 50 1.29 6.41 11.73
N VAL A 51 0.56 7.53 11.69
CA VAL A 51 -0.62 7.74 12.54
C VAL A 51 -1.84 6.91 12.11
N VAL A 52 -2.06 6.75 10.80
CA VAL A 52 -3.27 6.12 10.25
C VAL A 52 -3.01 4.69 9.71
N SER A 53 -1.81 4.14 9.97
CA SER A 53 -1.44 2.81 9.48
C SER A 53 -2.33 1.70 10.02
N HIS A 54 -2.93 1.88 11.20
CA HIS A 54 -3.85 0.94 11.83
C HIS A 54 -5.16 0.77 11.04
N SER A 55 -5.61 1.82 10.34
CA SER A 55 -6.87 1.81 9.59
C SER A 55 -6.78 1.07 8.25
N ILE A 56 -5.58 0.77 7.78
CA ILE A 56 -5.35 0.15 6.46
C ILE A 56 -5.94 -1.26 6.36
N SER A 57 -5.91 -2.02 7.46
CA SER A 57 -6.56 -3.34 7.50
C SER A 57 -8.07 -3.24 7.29
N PHE A 58 -8.71 -2.19 7.82
CA PHE A 58 -10.13 -1.92 7.61
C PHE A 58 -10.43 -1.45 6.20
N ILE A 59 -9.54 -0.65 5.60
CA ILE A 59 -9.68 -0.25 4.19
C ILE A 59 -9.66 -1.50 3.29
N ALA A 60 -8.73 -2.42 3.53
CA ALA A 60 -8.66 -3.68 2.78
C ALA A 60 -9.94 -4.53 2.92
N PHE A 61 -10.50 -4.58 4.13
CA PHE A 61 -11.77 -5.24 4.40
C PHE A 61 -12.93 -4.58 3.63
N CYS A 62 -13.04 -3.25 3.65
CA CYS A 62 -14.12 -2.53 2.98
C CYS A 62 -14.05 -2.64 1.45
N VAL A 63 -12.85 -2.69 0.88
CA VAL A 63 -12.62 -2.78 -0.58
C VAL A 63 -12.55 -4.26 -1.03
N TYR A 64 -12.77 -5.21 -0.11
CA TYR A 64 -12.71 -6.66 -0.36
C TYR A 64 -11.47 -7.08 -1.17
N SER A 65 -10.33 -6.45 -0.89
CA SER A 65 -9.10 -6.59 -1.68
C SER A 65 -7.95 -7.14 -0.85
N GLN A 66 -7.10 -7.95 -1.48
CA GLN A 66 -5.93 -8.52 -0.84
C GLN A 66 -4.94 -7.42 -0.43
N LEU A 67 -4.51 -7.40 0.84
CA LEU A 67 -3.54 -6.43 1.36
C LEU A 67 -2.16 -7.06 1.54
N TYR A 68 -1.17 -6.48 0.88
CA TYR A 68 0.24 -6.84 1.03
C TYR A 68 0.99 -5.76 1.79
N ARG A 69 1.51 -6.09 2.97
CA ARG A 69 2.30 -5.17 3.78
C ARG A 69 3.76 -5.59 3.79
N ARG A 70 4.67 -4.62 3.74
CA ARG A 70 6.11 -4.89 3.88
C ARG A 70 6.82 -3.80 4.69
N HIS A 71 7.79 -4.23 5.49
CA HIS A 71 8.66 -3.32 6.21
C HIS A 71 9.66 -2.63 5.27
N VAL A 72 10.03 -1.39 5.59
CA VAL A 72 11.06 -0.66 4.86
C VAL A 72 12.41 -1.32 5.12
N LEU A 73 13.11 -1.67 4.05
CA LEU A 73 14.50 -2.09 4.08
C LEU A 73 15.38 -0.88 3.72
N SER A 74 16.59 -0.81 4.25
CA SER A 74 17.54 0.27 3.95
C SER A 74 17.93 0.36 2.46
N ASN A 75 17.60 -0.65 1.65
CA ASN A 75 17.91 -0.72 0.23
C ASN A 75 16.64 -0.78 -0.64
N PHE A 76 16.38 0.30 -1.36
CA PHE A 76 15.10 0.67 -1.98
C PHE A 76 14.78 -0.08 -3.30
N ALA A 77 15.80 -0.57 -4.01
CA ALA A 77 15.67 -1.06 -5.39
C ALA A 77 14.85 -2.37 -5.56
N LEU A 78 14.58 -3.12 -4.48
CA LEU A 78 13.93 -4.43 -4.57
C LEU A 78 12.38 -4.38 -4.53
N PHE A 79 11.79 -3.19 -4.34
CA PHE A 79 10.36 -3.05 -4.05
C PHE A 79 9.44 -3.39 -5.24
N CYS A 80 9.81 -2.96 -6.45
CA CYS A 80 8.93 -3.07 -7.62
C CYS A 80 8.84 -4.50 -8.20
N LEU A 81 9.87 -5.33 -8.03
CA LEU A 81 9.97 -6.67 -8.64
C LEU A 81 9.12 -7.74 -7.92
N LEU A 82 8.84 -7.56 -6.63
CA LEU A 82 8.23 -8.61 -5.79
C LEU A 82 6.70 -8.62 -5.82
N TYR A 83 6.05 -7.48 -6.09
CA TYR A 83 4.60 -7.45 -6.29
C TYR A 83 4.22 -8.21 -7.56
N THR A 84 5.01 -8.10 -8.62
CA THR A 84 4.84 -8.86 -9.87
C THR A 84 4.86 -10.38 -9.62
N ALA A 85 5.81 -10.85 -8.80
CA ALA A 85 5.96 -12.28 -8.48
C ALA A 85 4.82 -12.86 -7.61
N LYS A 86 4.23 -12.05 -6.73
CA LYS A 86 3.16 -12.51 -5.80
C LYS A 86 1.76 -12.39 -6.38
N ILE A 87 1.53 -11.44 -7.27
CA ILE A 87 0.22 -11.18 -7.90
C ILE A 87 0.07 -12.03 -9.18
N GLY A 88 1.14 -12.68 -9.64
CA GLY A 88 1.09 -13.64 -10.76
C GLY A 88 0.84 -12.99 -12.11
N TRP A 89 1.25 -11.73 -12.28
CA TRP A 89 1.17 -11.07 -13.58
C TRP A 89 2.28 -11.60 -14.48
N LYS A 90 1.89 -12.10 -15.65
CA LYS A 90 2.78 -12.28 -16.81
C LYS A 90 2.88 -10.95 -17.56
#